data_AF-A0AAV3T6P8-F1
#
_entry.id   AF-A0AAV3T6P8-F1
#
_cell.length_a   1.000
_cell.length_b   1.000
_cell.length_c   1.000
_cell.angle_alpha   90.00
_cell.angle_beta   90.00
_cell.angle_gamma   90.00
#
_symmetry.space_group_name_H-M   'P 1'
#
loop_
_entity.id
_entity.type
_entity.pdbx_description
1 polymer ?
#
loop_
_entity_poly.entity_id
_entity_poly.type
_entity_poly.pdbx_seq_one_letter_code
_entity_poly.pdbx_strand_id
1 'polypeptide(L)'
;MAEGTEAGTDVTDWLTLYGSRYAVAALVLVVVAAVVATLVVAGVVPPTNADAMLYLFSAFVGGNFTLITVVLSINQLVLSQQLQAPDEIRSEIEATIEYRRDVEDVTGVDVLPVVPRAFLRQLLESTRQHAQALGGLVARTGRPDLERDVDDVVEAVTASADRADELLRGESGDKEIESGRRGADDPSGMGIFAVLAVLLSTNYAGQLRDAARIRAEHGEALREPESVAIDELTDALRGLDVARQYFRTIYVQEELARLSRILLYVGIPAIVAAGLLLPVYRPPGGPTVPRWAIGPLFTLGVVVSLAPIAMLFAFVLRLTVVSQRTVAVTPFTTPRQEHPGEAAQGESDADEQDASGESEDGTESSSDSRDRSEVPGEE
;
A
#
# COMPACT_ATOMS: atom_id res chain seq x y z
N MET A 1 -7.60 12.91 31.54
CA MET A 1 -8.16 11.64 31.03
C MET A 1 -8.48 11.83 29.57
N ALA A 2 -7.50 11.57 28.71
CA ALA A 2 -7.64 11.48 27.25
C ALA A 2 -6.34 10.82 26.74
N GLU A 3 -6.13 9.57 27.13
CA GLU A 3 -5.12 8.67 26.58
C GLU A 3 -5.91 7.48 26.05
N GLY A 4 -6.06 7.38 24.73
CA GLY A 4 -6.77 6.24 24.15
C GLY A 4 -7.41 6.48 22.80
N THR A 5 -6.66 6.95 21.81
CA THR A 5 -7.10 6.86 20.39
C THR A 5 -5.96 6.83 19.37
N GLU A 6 -4.74 7.24 19.70
CA GLU A 6 -3.62 7.26 18.71
C GLU A 6 -3.03 5.87 18.41
N ALA A 7 -3.22 4.87 19.28
CA ALA A 7 -2.64 3.54 19.08
C ALA A 7 -3.32 2.71 17.96
N GLY A 8 -4.55 3.04 17.57
CA GLY A 8 -5.32 2.25 16.58
C GLY A 8 -4.94 2.53 15.13
N THR A 9 -4.61 3.78 14.81
CA THR A 9 -4.14 4.21 13.49
C THR A 9 -2.71 3.74 13.24
N ASP A 10 -1.87 3.77 14.27
CA ASP A 10 -0.47 3.34 14.15
C ASP A 10 -0.36 1.82 13.92
N VAL A 11 -1.13 0.98 14.61
CA VAL A 11 -1.05 -0.47 14.43
C VAL A 11 -1.64 -0.92 13.09
N THR A 12 -2.69 -0.26 12.60
CA THR A 12 -3.27 -0.56 11.29
C THR A 12 -2.37 -0.04 10.17
N ASP A 13 -1.86 1.18 10.23
CA ASP A 13 -0.85 1.63 9.26
C ASP A 13 0.44 0.82 9.34
N TRP A 14 0.86 0.41 10.54
CA TRP A 14 2.04 -0.44 10.71
C TRP A 14 1.85 -1.85 10.16
N LEU A 15 0.72 -2.49 10.46
CA LEU A 15 0.42 -3.84 9.97
C LEU A 15 0.22 -3.86 8.45
N THR A 16 -0.32 -2.78 7.88
CA THR A 16 -0.65 -2.73 6.44
C THR A 16 0.46 -2.16 5.57
N LEU A 17 1.36 -1.32 6.10
CA LEU A 17 2.54 -0.83 5.38
C LEU A 17 3.78 -1.67 5.67
N TYR A 18 4.10 -1.93 6.94
CA TYR A 18 5.38 -2.53 7.39
C TYR A 18 5.27 -4.01 7.79
N GLY A 19 4.05 -4.52 7.98
CA GLY A 19 3.80 -5.92 8.32
C GLY A 19 4.26 -6.86 7.20
N SER A 20 5.04 -7.89 7.55
CA SER A 20 5.39 -8.93 6.58
C SER A 20 4.09 -9.55 6.03
N ARG A 21 3.95 -9.63 4.70
CA ARG A 21 2.78 -10.26 4.04
C ARG A 21 2.50 -11.67 4.54
N TYR A 22 3.54 -12.38 4.97
CA TYR A 22 3.45 -13.69 5.61
C TYR A 22 2.81 -13.62 7.00
N ALA A 23 3.06 -12.56 7.78
CA ALA A 23 2.39 -12.35 9.07
C ALA A 23 0.90 -12.05 8.89
N VAL A 24 0.53 -11.22 7.91
CA VAL A 24 -0.90 -10.98 7.60
C VAL A 24 -1.58 -12.26 7.16
N ALA A 25 -0.97 -13.02 6.23
CA ALA A 25 -1.51 -14.31 5.81
C ALA A 25 -1.58 -15.31 6.97
N ALA A 26 -0.55 -15.38 7.83
CA ALA A 26 -0.54 -16.25 9.01
C ALA A 26 -1.63 -15.85 10.01
N LEU A 27 -1.86 -14.55 10.23
CA LEU A 27 -2.94 -14.04 11.08
C LEU A 27 -4.30 -14.49 10.53
N VAL A 28 -4.55 -14.30 9.23
CA VAL A 28 -5.78 -14.77 8.58
C VAL A 28 -5.94 -16.28 8.78
N LEU A 29 -4.89 -17.06 8.57
CA LEU A 29 -4.93 -18.51 8.76
C LEU A 29 -5.15 -18.94 10.21
N VAL A 30 -4.58 -18.24 11.18
CA VAL A 30 -4.80 -18.48 12.62
C VAL A 30 -6.23 -18.17 13.00
N VAL A 31 -6.79 -17.05 12.51
CA VAL A 31 -8.20 -16.70 12.73
C VAL A 31 -9.12 -17.76 12.12
N VAL A 32 -8.87 -18.18 10.88
CA VAL A 32 -9.62 -19.27 10.23
C VAL A 32 -9.51 -20.57 11.04
N ALA A 33 -8.30 -20.94 11.48
CA ALA A 33 -8.07 -22.13 12.28
C ALA A 33 -8.87 -22.09 13.59
N ALA A 34 -8.86 -20.96 14.29
CA ALA A 34 -9.58 -20.76 15.55
C ALA A 34 -11.11 -20.86 15.34
N VAL A 35 -11.63 -20.22 14.30
CA VAL A 35 -13.06 -20.27 13.94
C VAL A 35 -13.48 -21.70 13.61
N VAL A 36 -12.72 -22.39 12.75
CA VAL A 36 -13.01 -23.77 12.35
C VAL A 36 -12.92 -24.72 13.54
N ALA A 37 -11.87 -24.63 14.36
CA ALA A 37 -11.72 -25.44 15.56
C ALA A 37 -12.88 -25.24 16.54
N THR A 38 -13.32 -23.99 16.72
CA THR A 38 -14.46 -23.65 17.58
C THR A 38 -15.76 -24.27 17.06
N LEU A 39 -16.02 -24.18 15.75
CA LEU A 39 -17.19 -24.79 15.11
C LEU A 39 -17.21 -26.33 15.24
N VAL A 40 -16.04 -26.97 15.15
CA VAL A 40 -15.89 -28.42 15.34
C VAL A 40 -16.16 -28.81 16.79
N VAL A 41 -15.59 -28.09 17.76
CA VAL A 41 -15.79 -28.36 19.20
C VAL A 41 -17.24 -28.10 19.62
N ALA A 42 -17.88 -27.07 19.08
CA ALA A 42 -19.29 -26.77 19.31
C ALA A 42 -20.26 -27.77 18.67
N GLY A 43 -19.76 -28.70 17.84
CA GLY A 43 -20.58 -29.71 17.16
C GLY A 43 -21.43 -29.17 16.00
N VAL A 44 -21.20 -27.91 15.59
CA VAL A 44 -21.91 -27.27 14.46
C VAL A 44 -21.48 -27.89 13.13
N VAL A 45 -20.18 -28.21 13.00
CA VAL A 45 -19.61 -28.86 11.82
C VAL A 45 -19.09 -30.24 12.23
N PRO A 46 -19.86 -31.33 12.04
CA PRO A 46 -19.40 -32.68 12.34
C PRO A 46 -18.40 -33.15 11.27
N PRO A 47 -17.09 -33.25 11.59
CA PRO A 47 -16.07 -33.60 10.60
C PRO A 47 -16.13 -35.08 10.19
N THR A 48 -17.03 -35.86 10.80
CA THR A 48 -17.27 -37.28 10.49
C THR A 48 -18.21 -37.49 9.29
N ASN A 49 -18.89 -36.44 8.80
CA ASN A 49 -19.76 -36.55 7.63
C ASN A 49 -18.92 -36.59 6.35
N ALA A 50 -18.60 -37.80 5.88
CA ALA A 50 -17.73 -38.02 4.73
C ALA A 50 -18.22 -37.30 3.46
N ASP A 51 -19.52 -37.29 3.17
CA ASP A 51 -20.04 -36.67 1.95
C ASP A 51 -19.83 -35.15 1.98
N ALA A 52 -20.14 -34.50 3.10
CA ALA A 52 -19.90 -33.06 3.28
C ALA A 52 -18.41 -32.69 3.14
N MET A 53 -17.52 -33.51 3.70
CA MET A 53 -16.07 -33.30 3.60
C MET A 53 -15.56 -33.48 2.18
N LEU A 54 -16.04 -34.51 1.47
CA LEU A 54 -15.70 -34.73 0.06
C LEU A 54 -16.12 -33.52 -0.78
N TYR A 55 -17.34 -33.02 -0.62
CA TYR A 55 -17.80 -31.81 -1.32
C TYR A 55 -16.91 -30.59 -1.01
N LEU A 56 -16.60 -30.35 0.26
CA LEU A 56 -15.79 -29.20 0.66
C LEU A 56 -14.36 -29.26 0.11
N PHE A 57 -13.66 -30.39 0.26
CA PHE A 57 -12.29 -30.53 -0.23
C PHE A 57 -12.23 -30.59 -1.76
N SER A 58 -13.23 -31.17 -2.43
CA SER A 58 -13.35 -31.07 -3.89
C SER A 58 -13.55 -29.62 -4.34
N ALA A 59 -14.35 -28.84 -3.61
CA ALA A 59 -14.51 -27.40 -3.87
C ALA A 59 -13.20 -26.64 -3.65
N PHE A 60 -12.42 -26.94 -2.61
CA PHE A 60 -11.11 -26.34 -2.40
C PHE A 60 -10.11 -26.70 -3.51
N VAL A 61 -10.07 -27.97 -3.94
CA VAL A 61 -9.21 -28.39 -5.06
C VAL A 61 -9.59 -27.60 -6.32
N GLY A 62 -10.87 -27.60 -6.70
CA GLY A 62 -11.34 -26.87 -7.87
C GLY A 62 -11.09 -25.36 -7.77
N GLY A 63 -11.44 -24.76 -6.64
CA GLY A 63 -11.24 -23.34 -6.37
C GLY A 63 -9.78 -22.92 -6.41
N ASN A 64 -8.87 -23.69 -5.79
CA ASN A 64 -7.44 -23.41 -5.85
C ASN A 64 -6.86 -23.59 -7.26
N PHE A 65 -7.32 -24.59 -8.03
CA PHE A 65 -6.93 -24.72 -9.43
C PHE A 65 -7.33 -23.48 -10.24
N THR A 66 -8.58 -23.03 -10.12
CA THR A 66 -9.05 -21.82 -10.79
C THR A 66 -8.27 -20.59 -10.34
N LEU A 67 -8.05 -20.42 -9.03
CA LEU A 67 -7.30 -19.31 -8.46
C LEU A 67 -5.88 -19.22 -9.02
N ILE A 68 -5.13 -20.32 -8.93
CA ILE A 68 -3.75 -20.38 -9.41
C ILE A 68 -3.71 -20.14 -10.92
N THR A 69 -4.66 -20.70 -11.68
CA THR A 69 -4.74 -20.52 -13.12
C THR A 69 -4.98 -19.05 -13.49
N VAL A 70 -5.94 -18.39 -12.84
CA VAL A 70 -6.25 -16.97 -13.08
C VAL A 70 -5.04 -16.11 -12.74
N VAL A 71 -4.42 -16.30 -11.57
CA VAL A 71 -3.28 -15.48 -11.16
C VAL A 71 -2.08 -15.70 -12.07
N LEU A 72 -1.78 -16.96 -12.42
CA LEU A 72 -0.71 -17.28 -13.36
C LEU A 72 -0.97 -16.67 -14.75
N SER A 73 -2.22 -16.72 -15.22
CA SER A 73 -2.62 -16.13 -16.50
C SER A 73 -2.47 -14.60 -16.50
N ILE A 74 -2.88 -13.92 -15.42
CA ILE A 74 -2.68 -12.47 -15.29
C ILE A 74 -1.19 -12.13 -15.33
N ASN A 75 -0.35 -12.87 -14.59
CA ASN A 75 1.09 -12.64 -14.60
C ASN A 75 1.72 -12.91 -15.97
N GLN A 76 1.22 -13.90 -16.71
CA GLN A 76 1.64 -14.15 -18.10
C GLN A 76 1.22 -13.02 -19.04
N LEU A 77 0.04 -12.42 -18.85
CA LEU A 77 -0.38 -11.25 -19.62
C LEU A 77 0.50 -10.05 -19.32
N VAL A 78 0.80 -9.78 -18.04
CA VAL A 78 1.69 -8.69 -17.64
C VAL A 78 3.10 -8.91 -18.22
N LEU A 79 3.64 -10.13 -18.14
CA LEU A 79 4.95 -10.45 -18.73
C LEU A 79 4.93 -10.33 -20.25
N SER A 80 3.82 -10.71 -20.90
CA SER A 80 3.67 -10.53 -22.35
C SER A 80 3.62 -9.06 -22.76
N GLN A 81 3.08 -8.17 -21.91
CA GLN A 81 3.12 -6.72 -22.12
C GLN A 81 4.52 -6.14 -21.92
N GLN A 82 5.41 -6.84 -21.21
CA GLN A 82 6.81 -6.45 -21.04
C GLN A 82 7.73 -6.92 -22.19
N LEU A 83 7.21 -7.71 -23.13
CA LEU A 83 7.91 -8.01 -24.39
C LEU A 83 7.76 -6.80 -25.33
N GLN A 84 8.38 -5.69 -24.93
CA GLN A 84 8.43 -4.45 -25.70
C GLN A 84 9.28 -4.62 -26.96
N ALA A 85 9.00 -3.81 -27.97
CA ALA A 85 9.86 -3.74 -29.15
C ALA A 85 11.25 -3.21 -28.75
N PRO A 86 12.34 -3.61 -29.43
CA PRO A 86 13.69 -3.13 -29.10
C PRO A 86 13.83 -1.59 -29.09
N ASP A 87 13.01 -0.88 -29.87
CA ASP A 87 12.98 0.58 -29.92
C ASP A 87 12.38 1.21 -28.65
N GLU A 88 11.32 0.60 -28.11
CA GLU A 88 10.69 1.02 -26.85
C GLU A 88 11.67 0.83 -25.67
N ILE A 89 12.36 -0.32 -25.64
CA ILE A 89 13.40 -0.61 -24.64
C ILE A 89 14.52 0.44 -24.72
N ARG A 90 14.95 0.80 -25.93
CA ARG A 90 15.99 1.82 -26.13
C ARG A 90 15.54 3.18 -25.59
N SER A 91 14.31 3.59 -25.90
CA SER A 91 13.70 4.84 -25.41
C SER A 91 13.63 4.87 -23.88
N GLU A 92 13.20 3.77 -23.25
CA GLU A 92 13.13 3.66 -21.78
C GLU A 92 14.51 3.74 -21.12
N ILE A 93 15.53 3.12 -21.72
CA ILE A 93 16.92 3.22 -21.25
C ILE A 93 17.42 4.65 -21.38
N GLU A 94 17.17 5.32 -22.50
CA GLU A 94 17.60 6.70 -22.74
C GLU A 94 16.94 7.67 -21.75
N ALA A 95 15.63 7.55 -21.52
CA ALA A 95 14.90 8.34 -20.52
C ALA A 95 15.42 8.11 -19.10
N THR A 96 15.78 6.86 -18.75
CA THR A 96 16.37 6.55 -17.44
C THR A 96 17.76 7.17 -17.27
N ILE A 97 18.58 7.18 -18.34
CA ILE A 97 19.91 7.81 -18.33
C ILE A 97 19.78 9.33 -18.24
N GLU A 98 18.84 9.94 -18.98
CA GLU A 98 18.55 11.37 -18.91
C GLU A 98 18.13 11.77 -17.49
N TYR A 99 17.17 11.04 -16.91
CA TYR A 99 16.77 11.25 -15.52
C TYR A 99 17.94 11.15 -14.52
N ARG A 100 18.86 10.18 -14.71
CA ARG A 100 20.04 10.09 -13.86
C ARG A 100 20.97 11.30 -14.01
N ARG A 101 21.12 11.84 -15.22
CA ARG A 101 21.93 13.04 -15.48
C ARG A 101 21.30 14.27 -14.84
N ASP A 102 19.98 14.44 -14.97
CA ASP A 102 19.27 15.55 -14.33
C ASP A 102 19.50 15.53 -12.81
N VAL A 103 19.48 14.34 -12.21
CA VAL A 103 19.79 14.18 -10.78
C VAL A 103 21.28 14.41 -10.47
N GLU A 104 22.21 14.03 -11.35
CA GLU A 104 23.65 14.34 -11.19
C GLU A 104 23.87 15.86 -11.16
N ASP A 105 23.23 16.59 -12.07
CA ASP A 105 23.30 18.06 -12.17
C ASP A 105 22.71 18.73 -10.92
N VAL A 106 21.54 18.28 -10.46
CA VAL A 106 20.89 18.82 -9.25
C VAL A 106 21.65 18.47 -7.98
N THR A 107 22.22 17.27 -7.89
CA THR A 107 22.94 16.82 -6.67
C THR A 107 24.39 17.28 -6.61
N GLY A 108 24.95 17.74 -7.73
CA GLY A 108 26.36 18.13 -7.85
C GLY A 108 27.33 16.95 -7.70
N VAL A 109 26.88 15.72 -7.96
CA VAL A 109 27.68 14.49 -7.84
C VAL A 109 27.99 13.94 -9.23
N ASP A 110 29.26 13.65 -9.50
CA ASP A 110 29.70 13.16 -10.81
C ASP A 110 29.14 11.78 -11.19
N VAL A 111 28.86 10.91 -10.20
CA VAL A 111 28.37 9.55 -10.43
C VAL A 111 27.37 9.16 -9.35
N LEU A 112 26.11 8.96 -9.74
CA LEU A 112 25.09 8.48 -8.81
C LEU A 112 25.26 6.98 -8.50
N PRO A 113 24.96 6.55 -7.25
CA PRO A 113 24.94 5.13 -6.91
C PRO A 113 23.98 4.32 -7.81
N VAL A 114 24.34 3.07 -8.10
CA VAL A 114 23.48 2.15 -8.87
C VAL A 114 22.47 1.41 -7.99
N VAL A 115 22.70 1.38 -6.67
CA VAL A 115 21.82 0.71 -5.71
C VAL A 115 20.69 1.68 -5.32
N PRO A 116 19.39 1.29 -5.46
CA PRO A 116 18.25 2.19 -5.20
C PRO A 116 18.28 2.90 -3.84
N ARG A 117 18.66 2.19 -2.77
CA ARG A 117 18.78 2.77 -1.42
C ARG A 117 19.83 3.88 -1.35
N ALA A 118 20.99 3.67 -1.95
CA ALA A 118 22.07 4.64 -1.95
C ALA A 118 21.74 5.83 -2.87
N PHE A 119 21.11 5.58 -4.01
CA PHE A 119 20.58 6.62 -4.89
C PHE A 119 19.58 7.53 -4.16
N LEU A 120 18.59 6.93 -3.47
CA LEU A 120 17.57 7.70 -2.75
C LEU A 120 18.18 8.53 -1.61
N ARG A 121 19.12 7.95 -0.83
CA ARG A 121 19.84 8.71 0.20
C ARG A 121 20.55 9.93 -0.36
N GLN A 122 21.25 9.76 -1.48
CA GLN A 122 21.96 10.86 -2.12
C GLN A 122 21.00 11.98 -2.54
N LEU A 123 19.87 11.60 -3.14
CA LEU A 123 18.86 12.55 -3.59
C LEU A 123 18.22 13.30 -2.40
N LEU A 124 17.84 12.60 -1.33
CA LEU A 124 17.27 13.21 -0.13
C LEU A 124 18.24 14.16 0.57
N GLU A 125 19.52 13.77 0.65
CA GLU A 125 20.55 14.60 1.28
C GLU A 125 20.81 15.85 0.44
N SER A 126 20.82 15.75 -0.89
CA SER A 126 20.89 16.92 -1.76
C SER A 126 19.67 17.83 -1.61
N THR A 127 18.44 17.30 -1.56
CA THR A 127 17.23 18.10 -1.32
C THR A 127 17.30 18.85 0.01
N ARG A 128 17.80 18.18 1.06
CA ARG A 128 18.05 18.82 2.36
C ARG A 128 19.07 19.95 2.25
N GLN A 129 20.19 19.73 1.55
CA GLN A 129 21.24 20.74 1.37
C GLN A 129 20.71 21.98 0.63
N HIS A 130 19.92 21.78 -0.44
CA HIS A 130 19.28 22.87 -1.17
C HIS A 130 18.30 23.66 -0.30
N ALA A 131 17.49 22.97 0.51
CA ALA A 131 16.60 23.63 1.45
C ALA A 131 17.39 24.46 2.48
N GLN A 132 18.41 23.89 3.11
CA GLN A 132 19.24 24.59 4.08
C GLN A 132 20.01 25.78 3.47
N ALA A 133 20.47 25.65 2.22
CA ALA A 133 21.11 26.73 1.49
C ALA A 133 20.15 27.91 1.25
N LEU A 134 18.91 27.61 0.86
CA LEU A 134 17.84 28.61 0.72
C LEU A 134 17.56 29.32 2.05
N GLY A 135 17.36 28.58 3.14
CA GLY A 135 17.16 29.16 4.48
C GLY A 135 18.32 30.06 4.91
N GLY A 136 19.56 29.62 4.68
CA GLY A 136 20.75 30.41 4.99
C GLY A 136 20.91 31.68 4.15
N LEU A 137 20.41 31.70 2.90
CA LEU A 137 20.36 32.90 2.07
C LEU A 137 19.33 33.89 2.60
N VAL A 138 18.12 33.40 2.89
CA VAL A 138 16.97 34.22 3.30
C VAL A 138 17.15 34.80 4.72
N ALA A 139 17.75 34.07 5.65
CA ALA A 139 18.07 34.55 7.00
C ALA A 139 19.01 35.78 7.04
N ARG A 140 19.76 36.03 5.95
CA ARG A 140 20.65 37.21 5.84
C ARG A 140 19.93 38.45 5.31
N THR A 141 18.64 38.35 5.02
CA THR A 141 17.91 39.37 4.26
C THR A 141 17.09 40.30 5.14
N GLY A 142 16.79 39.90 6.38
CA GLY A 142 16.05 40.70 7.36
C GLY A 142 14.58 40.84 7.01
N ARG A 143 13.99 39.80 6.40
CA ARG A 143 12.59 39.79 5.95
C ARG A 143 11.84 38.69 6.72
N PRO A 144 11.22 39.02 7.86
CA PRO A 144 10.72 38.02 8.80
C PRO A 144 9.58 37.15 8.23
N ASP A 145 8.77 37.68 7.31
CA ASP A 145 7.68 36.91 6.71
C ASP A 145 8.21 35.84 5.75
N LEU A 146 9.11 36.22 4.83
CA LEU A 146 9.78 35.28 3.93
C LEU A 146 10.67 34.29 4.70
N GLU A 147 11.38 34.76 5.74
CA GLU A 147 12.19 33.91 6.62
C GLU A 147 11.33 32.81 7.26
N ARG A 148 10.16 33.16 7.82
CA ARG A 148 9.24 32.18 8.39
C ARG A 148 8.77 31.16 7.36
N ASP A 149 8.29 31.61 6.19
CA ASP A 149 7.76 30.69 5.18
C ASP A 149 8.82 29.71 4.66
N VAL A 150 10.07 30.19 4.52
CA VAL A 150 11.20 29.36 4.11
C VAL A 150 11.62 28.41 5.21
N ASP A 151 11.69 28.87 6.46
CA ASP A 151 12.05 28.03 7.61
C ASP A 151 11.07 26.85 7.77
N ASP A 152 9.77 27.08 7.55
CA ASP A 152 8.75 26.01 7.56
C ASP A 152 9.04 24.92 6.51
N VAL A 153 9.44 25.33 5.28
CA VAL A 153 9.82 24.39 4.22
C VAL A 153 11.12 23.66 4.55
N VAL A 154 12.13 24.36 5.08
CA VAL A 154 13.41 23.76 5.47
C VAL A 154 13.22 22.74 6.59
N GLU A 155 12.40 23.06 7.59
CA GLU A 155 12.05 22.14 8.68
C GLU A 155 11.33 20.91 8.13
N ALA A 156 10.31 21.09 7.28
CA ALA A 156 9.55 20.01 6.69
C ALA A 156 10.42 19.06 5.83
N VAL A 157 11.31 19.61 5.00
CA VAL A 157 12.25 18.83 4.16
C VAL A 157 13.27 18.11 5.06
N THR A 158 13.85 18.80 6.03
CA THR A 158 14.88 18.22 6.92
C THR A 158 14.32 17.09 7.76
N ALA A 159 13.15 17.28 8.37
CA ALA A 159 12.45 16.26 9.16
C ALA A 159 12.04 15.05 8.31
N SER A 160 11.70 15.28 7.05
CA SER A 160 11.38 14.20 6.11
C SER A 160 12.61 13.39 5.73
N ALA A 161 13.74 14.06 5.47
CA ALA A 161 15.01 13.41 5.20
C ALA A 161 15.52 12.65 6.44
N ASP A 162 15.30 13.14 7.67
CA ASP A 162 15.71 12.44 8.90
C ASP A 162 14.92 11.15 9.10
N ARG A 163 13.59 11.24 8.95
CA ARG A 163 12.70 10.07 8.99
C ARG A 163 13.08 9.05 7.92
N ALA A 164 13.35 9.51 6.70
CA ALA A 164 13.81 8.65 5.62
C ALA A 164 15.10 7.92 5.99
N ASP A 165 16.06 8.62 6.58
CA ASP A 165 17.35 8.07 6.94
C ASP A 165 17.24 7.05 8.08
N GLU A 166 16.37 7.30 9.06
CA GLU A 166 16.01 6.36 10.12
C GLU A 166 15.37 5.09 9.56
N LEU A 167 14.39 5.20 8.66
CA LEU A 167 13.75 4.04 8.02
C LEU A 167 14.75 3.20 7.21
N LEU A 168 15.62 3.86 6.42
CA LEU A 168 16.66 3.18 5.64
C LEU A 168 17.74 2.53 6.52
N ARG A 169 17.99 3.05 7.73
CA ARG A 169 18.89 2.43 8.73
C ARG A 169 18.19 1.30 9.48
N GLY A 170 16.97 1.49 9.96
CA GLY A 170 16.20 0.55 10.77
C GLY A 170 15.87 -0.76 10.06
N GLU A 171 15.62 -0.74 8.75
CA GLU A 171 15.47 -1.98 7.95
C GLU A 171 16.81 -2.67 7.63
N SER A 172 17.95 -2.01 7.86
CA SER A 172 19.29 -2.59 7.69
C SER A 172 19.98 -2.93 9.03
N GLY A 173 19.41 -2.48 10.16
CA GLY A 173 19.98 -2.60 11.49
C GLY A 173 19.40 -3.79 12.27
N ASP A 174 20.30 -4.67 12.71
CA ASP A 174 20.15 -5.55 13.89
C ASP A 174 19.58 -6.97 13.77
N LYS A 175 19.38 -7.57 12.58
CA LYS A 175 19.12 -9.03 12.52
C LYS A 175 19.90 -9.87 11.51
N GLU A 176 20.61 -9.28 10.55
CA GLU A 176 21.29 -10.08 9.50
C GLU A 176 22.79 -10.32 9.71
N ILE A 177 23.49 -9.58 10.59
CA ILE A 177 24.96 -9.67 10.65
C ILE A 177 25.48 -10.78 11.59
N GLU A 178 24.68 -11.30 12.54
CA GLU A 178 25.17 -12.34 13.46
C GLU A 178 24.78 -13.77 13.07
N SER A 179 23.94 -13.95 12.06
CA SER A 179 23.56 -15.28 11.57
C SER A 179 24.29 -15.60 10.26
N GLY A 180 25.52 -16.11 10.38
CA GLY A 180 26.29 -16.73 9.29
C GLY A 180 25.65 -18.02 8.75
N ARG A 181 24.34 -18.01 8.47
CA ARG A 181 23.55 -19.15 8.01
C ARG A 181 22.86 -18.78 6.71
N ARG A 182 23.32 -19.40 5.62
CA ARG A 182 22.68 -19.46 4.30
C ARG A 182 21.16 -19.43 4.43
N GLY A 183 20.54 -18.35 3.95
CA GLY A 183 19.14 -18.26 3.56
C GLY A 183 19.10 -17.47 2.25
N ALA A 184 18.81 -18.14 1.15
CA ALA A 184 18.97 -17.64 -0.21
C ALA A 184 17.72 -16.89 -0.73
N ASP A 185 17.07 -16.09 0.11
CA ASP A 185 15.85 -15.36 -0.24
C ASP A 185 15.84 -14.03 0.55
N ASP A 186 16.56 -12.95 0.19
CA ASP A 186 16.06 -11.94 -0.75
C ASP A 186 16.91 -10.64 -0.63
N PRO A 187 17.99 -10.45 -1.42
CA PRO A 187 18.81 -9.24 -1.32
C PRO A 187 18.18 -7.99 -1.96
N SER A 188 17.07 -8.14 -2.70
CA SER A 188 16.58 -7.10 -3.64
C SER A 188 15.23 -6.51 -3.23
N GLY A 189 14.29 -7.34 -2.78
CA GLY A 189 12.91 -6.94 -2.52
C GLY A 189 12.70 -6.16 -1.23
N MET A 190 13.47 -6.50 -0.18
CA MET A 190 13.56 -5.66 1.03
C MET A 190 14.18 -4.29 0.70
N GLY A 191 15.04 -4.26 -0.32
CA GLY A 191 15.68 -3.06 -0.85
C GLY A 191 14.70 -2.05 -1.41
N ILE A 192 13.89 -2.48 -2.38
CA ILE A 192 12.97 -1.62 -3.13
C ILE A 192 11.75 -1.20 -2.29
N PHE A 193 11.24 -2.09 -1.43
CA PHE A 193 10.15 -1.73 -0.54
C PHE A 193 10.55 -0.63 0.43
N ALA A 194 11.75 -0.72 1.03
CA ALA A 194 12.30 0.32 1.92
C ALA A 194 12.32 1.70 1.23
N VAL A 195 12.85 1.73 0.01
CA VAL A 195 12.94 2.93 -0.82
C VAL A 195 11.56 3.50 -1.11
N LEU A 196 10.61 2.65 -1.50
CA LEU A 196 9.25 3.08 -1.76
C LEU A 196 8.57 3.56 -0.47
N ALA A 197 8.65 2.82 0.63
CA ALA A 197 8.05 3.17 1.91
C ALA A 197 8.48 4.57 2.37
N VAL A 198 9.77 4.88 2.27
CA VAL A 198 10.33 6.22 2.52
C VAL A 198 9.70 7.28 1.60
N LEU A 199 9.64 6.99 0.30
CA LEU A 199 9.06 7.92 -0.67
C LEU A 199 7.55 8.12 -0.46
N LEU A 200 6.84 7.14 0.11
CA LEU A 200 5.41 7.21 0.43
C LEU A 200 5.11 7.86 1.76
N SER A 201 6.02 7.76 2.74
CA SER A 201 5.86 8.40 4.05
C SER A 201 6.09 9.91 4.02
N THR A 202 6.66 10.42 2.93
CA THR A 202 7.03 11.83 2.82
C THR A 202 6.10 12.60 1.89
N ASN A 203 5.68 13.79 2.32
CA ASN A 203 4.80 14.67 1.55
C ASN A 203 5.59 15.65 0.64
N TYR A 204 6.32 15.13 -0.36
CA TYR A 204 7.04 16.00 -1.33
C TYR A 204 6.08 16.86 -2.16
N ALA A 205 4.85 16.42 -2.38
CA ALA A 205 3.84 17.20 -3.11
C ALA A 205 3.45 18.47 -2.33
N GLY A 206 3.32 18.37 -1.00
CA GLY A 206 3.17 19.52 -0.12
C GLY A 206 4.37 20.46 -0.20
N GLN A 207 5.58 19.92 -0.05
CA GLN A 207 6.82 20.71 -0.11
C GLN A 207 7.00 21.45 -1.45
N LEU A 208 6.65 20.80 -2.57
CA LEU A 208 6.66 21.42 -3.90
C LEU A 208 5.62 22.54 -4.01
N ARG A 209 4.44 22.35 -3.40
CA ARG A 209 3.37 23.36 -3.34
C ARG A 209 3.79 24.55 -2.47
N ASP A 210 4.46 24.32 -1.36
CA ASP A 210 4.98 25.36 -0.47
C ASP A 210 6.09 26.16 -1.14
N ALA A 211 7.03 25.51 -1.84
CA ALA A 211 8.04 26.19 -2.65
C ALA A 211 7.39 27.06 -3.77
N ALA A 212 6.36 26.53 -4.43
CA ALA A 212 5.60 27.28 -5.42
C ALA A 212 4.82 28.46 -4.80
N ARG A 213 4.28 28.31 -3.58
CA ARG A 213 3.61 29.37 -2.82
C ARG A 213 4.58 30.50 -2.51
N ILE A 214 5.76 30.19 -1.98
CA ILE A 214 6.81 31.18 -1.68
C ILE A 214 7.18 31.96 -2.95
N ARG A 215 7.34 31.27 -4.08
CA ARG A 215 7.66 31.93 -5.35
C ARG A 215 6.52 32.83 -5.86
N ALA A 216 5.27 32.44 -5.63
CA ALA A 216 4.11 33.23 -6.02
C ALA A 216 3.89 34.46 -5.13
N GLU A 217 4.05 34.32 -3.82
CA GLU A 217 3.78 35.38 -2.83
C GLU A 217 4.94 36.36 -2.69
N HIS A 218 6.18 35.86 -2.72
CA HIS A 218 7.39 36.65 -2.49
C HIS A 218 8.24 36.86 -3.76
N GLY A 219 7.77 36.43 -4.93
CA GLY A 219 8.53 36.42 -6.19
C GLY A 219 9.21 37.74 -6.54
N GLU A 220 8.52 38.88 -6.38
CA GLU A 220 9.09 40.21 -6.65
C GLU A 220 10.10 40.67 -5.60
N ALA A 221 10.03 40.11 -4.40
CA ALA A 221 10.96 40.41 -3.31
C ALA A 221 12.24 39.57 -3.42
N LEU A 222 12.18 38.38 -4.03
CA LEU A 222 13.33 37.47 -4.14
C LEU A 222 14.47 38.12 -4.93
N ARG A 223 15.68 38.06 -4.38
CA ARG A 223 16.90 38.40 -5.13
C ARG A 223 17.32 37.21 -5.99
N GLU A 224 18.11 37.47 -7.02
CA GLU A 224 18.64 36.44 -7.93
C GLU A 224 19.20 35.18 -7.22
N PRO A 225 20.01 35.29 -6.15
CA PRO A 225 20.52 34.09 -5.48
C PRO A 225 19.43 33.28 -4.76
N GLU A 226 18.36 33.95 -4.30
CA GLU A 226 17.26 33.31 -3.58
C GLU A 226 16.29 32.63 -4.56
N SER A 227 16.02 33.27 -5.71
CA SER A 227 15.22 32.65 -6.77
C SER A 227 15.89 31.41 -7.34
N VAL A 228 17.21 31.46 -7.58
CA VAL A 228 17.99 30.28 -8.01
C VAL A 228 17.92 29.16 -6.98
N ALA A 229 18.08 29.46 -5.70
CA ALA A 229 18.01 28.44 -4.64
C ALA A 229 16.62 27.81 -4.50
N ILE A 230 15.54 28.56 -4.70
CA ILE A 230 14.17 28.00 -4.75
C ILE A 230 14.00 27.07 -5.95
N ASP A 231 14.55 27.44 -7.10
CA ASP A 231 14.46 26.63 -8.32
C ASP A 231 15.25 25.32 -8.16
N GLU A 232 16.47 25.37 -7.59
CA GLU A 232 17.28 24.19 -7.27
C GLU A 232 16.57 23.25 -6.29
N LEU A 233 15.95 23.79 -5.22
CA LEU A 233 15.14 23.00 -4.29
C LEU A 233 13.93 22.36 -4.99
N THR A 234 13.26 23.14 -5.84
CA THR A 234 12.09 22.69 -6.60
C THR A 234 12.45 21.53 -7.54
N ASP A 235 13.59 21.62 -8.22
CA ASP A 235 14.06 20.57 -9.13
C ASP A 235 14.50 19.31 -8.36
N ALA A 236 15.12 19.46 -7.19
CA ALA A 236 15.43 18.34 -6.30
C ALA A 236 14.16 17.62 -5.81
N LEU A 237 13.11 18.38 -5.43
CA LEU A 237 11.82 17.83 -5.03
C LEU A 237 11.10 17.12 -6.19
N ARG A 238 11.19 17.64 -7.42
CA ARG A 238 10.66 16.97 -8.62
C ARG A 238 11.39 15.66 -8.90
N GLY A 239 12.72 15.64 -8.75
CA GLY A 239 13.52 14.43 -8.85
C GLY A 239 13.01 13.34 -7.91
N LEU A 240 12.70 13.68 -6.65
CA LEU A 240 12.12 12.73 -5.69
C LEU A 240 10.75 12.18 -6.13
N ASP A 241 9.91 12.99 -6.78
CA ASP A 241 8.62 12.52 -7.30
C ASP A 241 8.78 11.57 -8.49
N VAL A 242 9.71 11.86 -9.42
CA VAL A 242 10.06 10.95 -10.51
C VAL A 242 10.62 9.63 -9.95
N ALA A 243 11.53 9.70 -8.97
CA ALA A 243 12.04 8.52 -8.27
C ALA A 243 10.91 7.68 -7.67
N ARG A 244 9.93 8.32 -7.01
CA ARG A 244 8.76 7.65 -6.43
C ARG A 244 7.97 6.89 -7.49
N GLN A 245 7.69 7.51 -8.63
CA GLN A 245 6.93 6.88 -9.71
C GLN A 245 7.70 5.69 -10.32
N TYR A 246 9.00 5.87 -10.56
CA TYR A 246 9.87 4.82 -11.07
C TYR A 246 9.95 3.62 -10.12
N PHE A 247 10.28 3.85 -8.84
CA PHE A 247 10.39 2.77 -7.86
C PHE A 247 9.04 2.13 -7.50
N ARG A 248 7.94 2.87 -7.56
CA ARG A 248 6.59 2.29 -7.47
C ARG A 248 6.37 1.26 -8.57
N THR A 249 6.73 1.60 -9.80
CA THR A 249 6.57 0.72 -10.97
C THR A 249 7.37 -0.57 -10.78
N ILE A 250 8.65 -0.46 -10.40
CA ILE A 250 9.51 -1.62 -10.12
C ILE A 250 8.93 -2.46 -8.98
N TYR A 251 8.51 -1.83 -7.87
CA TYR A 251 7.94 -2.55 -6.73
C TYR A 251 6.69 -3.36 -7.11
N VAL A 252 5.76 -2.76 -7.85
CA VAL A 252 4.53 -3.45 -8.28
C VAL A 252 4.87 -4.64 -9.17
N GLN A 253 5.80 -4.46 -10.12
CA GLN A 253 6.24 -5.55 -10.99
C GLN A 253 6.88 -6.70 -10.21
N GLU A 254 7.76 -6.39 -9.26
CA GLU A 254 8.41 -7.41 -8.44
C GLU A 254 7.40 -8.16 -7.55
N GLU A 255 6.47 -7.45 -6.92
CA GLU A 255 5.49 -8.04 -6.01
C GLU A 255 4.49 -8.95 -6.76
N LEU A 256 4.11 -8.60 -8.01
CA LEU A 256 3.28 -9.45 -8.87
C LEU A 256 4.00 -10.75 -9.29
N ALA A 257 5.26 -10.64 -9.71
CA ALA A 257 6.08 -11.80 -10.07
C ALA A 257 6.28 -12.73 -8.86
N ARG A 258 6.51 -12.14 -7.69
CA ARG A 258 6.68 -12.86 -6.42
C ARG A 258 5.39 -13.54 -5.97
N LEU A 259 4.25 -12.86 -6.05
CA LEU A 259 2.93 -13.43 -5.76
C LEU A 259 2.70 -14.70 -6.57
N SER A 260 2.97 -14.67 -7.87
CA SER A 260 2.81 -15.83 -8.74
C SER A 260 3.67 -17.02 -8.31
N ARG A 261 4.93 -16.77 -7.96
CA ARG A 261 5.84 -17.82 -7.48
C ARG A 261 5.35 -18.43 -6.17
N ILE A 262 4.94 -17.60 -5.22
CA ILE A 262 4.46 -18.03 -3.91
C ILE A 262 3.15 -18.79 -4.02
N LEU A 263 2.22 -18.33 -4.86
CA LEU A 263 0.97 -19.05 -5.11
C LEU A 263 1.22 -20.42 -5.72
N LEU A 264 2.26 -20.58 -6.55
CA LEU A 264 2.64 -21.90 -7.03
C LEU A 264 3.21 -22.78 -5.90
N TYR A 265 4.10 -22.22 -5.08
CA TYR A 265 4.75 -22.93 -3.98
C TYR A 265 3.83 -23.29 -2.81
N VAL A 266 2.80 -22.50 -2.56
CA VAL A 266 1.80 -22.77 -1.50
C VAL A 266 0.58 -23.50 -2.09
N GLY A 267 0.16 -23.10 -3.28
CA GLY A 267 -1.03 -23.60 -3.97
C GLY A 267 -0.92 -25.05 -4.43
N ILE A 268 0.20 -25.46 -5.04
CA ILE A 268 0.36 -26.87 -5.45
C ILE A 268 0.32 -27.80 -4.23
N PRO A 269 1.10 -27.57 -3.15
CA PRO A 269 0.98 -28.39 -1.94
C PRO A 269 -0.40 -28.35 -1.30
N ALA A 270 -1.08 -27.20 -1.31
CA ALA A 270 -2.45 -27.10 -0.79
C ALA A 270 -3.45 -27.97 -1.57
N ILE A 271 -3.37 -27.96 -2.91
CA ILE A 271 -4.20 -28.81 -3.78
C ILE A 271 -3.89 -30.29 -3.52
N VAL A 272 -2.61 -30.66 -3.47
CA VAL A 272 -2.20 -32.04 -3.21
C VAL A 272 -2.68 -32.49 -1.83
N ALA A 273 -2.52 -31.65 -0.80
CA ALA A 273 -2.99 -31.95 0.55
C ALA A 273 -4.52 -32.13 0.60
N ALA A 274 -5.29 -31.22 -0.01
CA ALA A 274 -6.74 -31.34 -0.11
C ALA A 274 -7.16 -32.62 -0.85
N GLY A 275 -6.48 -32.97 -1.95
CA GLY A 275 -6.71 -34.21 -2.69
C GLY A 275 -6.37 -35.46 -1.89
N LEU A 276 -5.28 -35.45 -1.12
CA LEU A 276 -4.87 -36.56 -0.24
C LEU A 276 -5.80 -36.73 0.96
N LEU A 277 -6.54 -35.69 1.37
CA LEU A 277 -7.54 -35.79 2.43
C LEU A 277 -8.82 -36.51 1.95
N LEU A 278 -9.17 -36.48 0.67
CA LEU A 278 -10.35 -37.17 0.13
C LEU A 278 -10.41 -38.67 0.48
N PRO A 279 -9.37 -39.49 0.23
CA PRO A 279 -9.40 -40.91 0.60
C PRO A 279 -9.39 -41.14 2.12
N VAL A 280 -8.98 -40.17 2.94
CA VAL A 280 -9.02 -40.29 4.40
C VAL A 280 -10.46 -40.30 4.93
N TYR A 281 -11.36 -39.56 4.29
CA TYR A 281 -12.78 -39.53 4.65
C TYR A 281 -13.59 -40.68 4.03
N ARG A 282 -13.09 -41.33 2.97
CA ARG A 282 -13.69 -42.53 2.37
C ARG A 282 -12.65 -43.63 2.12
N PRO A 283 -12.04 -44.21 3.17
CA PRO A 283 -10.96 -45.16 3.01
C PRO A 283 -11.47 -46.50 2.43
N PRO A 284 -10.83 -47.03 1.37
CA PRO A 284 -11.11 -48.39 0.91
C PRO A 284 -10.56 -49.37 1.95
N GLY A 285 -11.45 -49.96 2.77
CA GLY A 285 -11.09 -51.02 3.72
C GLY A 285 -11.29 -50.72 5.21
N GLY A 286 -11.88 -49.58 5.59
CA GLY A 286 -12.22 -49.24 6.98
C GLY A 286 -11.46 -48.02 7.53
N PRO A 287 -11.81 -47.54 8.75
CA PRO A 287 -11.28 -46.28 9.28
C PRO A 287 -9.78 -46.37 9.55
N THR A 288 -8.99 -45.61 8.77
CA THR A 288 -7.53 -45.51 8.89
C THR A 288 -7.07 -44.48 9.92
N VAL A 289 -7.95 -43.56 10.34
CA VAL A 289 -7.64 -42.46 11.27
C VAL A 289 -8.48 -42.59 12.55
N PRO A 290 -7.88 -42.46 13.75
CA PRO A 290 -8.63 -42.53 14.99
C PRO A 290 -9.60 -41.34 15.13
N ARG A 291 -10.78 -41.57 15.72
CA ARG A 291 -11.86 -40.57 15.81
C ARG A 291 -11.44 -39.23 16.43
N TRP A 292 -10.57 -39.27 17.44
CA TRP A 292 -10.09 -38.04 18.11
C TRP A 292 -9.20 -37.18 17.21
N ALA A 293 -8.56 -37.76 16.19
CA ALA A 293 -7.68 -37.04 15.27
C ALA A 293 -8.42 -36.41 14.08
N ILE A 294 -9.69 -36.78 13.84
CA ILE A 294 -10.47 -36.30 12.69
C ILE A 294 -10.72 -34.79 12.77
N GLY A 295 -11.08 -34.25 13.93
CA GLY A 295 -11.32 -32.82 14.11
C GLY A 295 -10.08 -31.94 13.87
N PRO A 296 -8.93 -32.24 14.51
CA PRO A 296 -7.68 -31.53 14.23
C PRO A 296 -7.22 -31.67 12.78
N LEU A 297 -7.33 -32.87 12.19
CA LEU A 297 -6.97 -33.11 10.79
C LEU A 297 -7.85 -32.31 9.82
N PHE A 298 -9.16 -32.24 10.09
CA PHE A 298 -10.09 -31.40 9.34
C PHE A 298 -9.68 -29.93 9.39
N THR A 299 -9.45 -29.40 10.61
CA THR A 299 -9.04 -28.01 10.81
C THR A 299 -7.76 -27.69 10.05
N LEU A 300 -6.75 -28.56 10.17
CA LEU A 300 -5.48 -28.42 9.43
C LEU A 300 -5.71 -28.45 7.92
N GLY A 301 -6.55 -29.37 7.43
CA GLY A 301 -6.87 -29.49 6.02
C GLY A 301 -7.53 -28.23 5.46
N VAL A 302 -8.46 -27.63 6.18
CA VAL A 302 -9.09 -26.36 5.82
C VAL A 302 -8.05 -25.24 5.79
N VAL A 303 -7.22 -25.11 6.83
CA VAL A 303 -6.16 -24.09 6.91
C VAL A 303 -5.18 -24.20 5.74
N VAL A 304 -4.70 -25.41 5.45
CA VAL A 304 -3.78 -25.67 4.32
C VAL A 304 -4.47 -25.35 2.99
N SER A 305 -5.75 -25.70 2.84
CA SER A 305 -6.52 -25.42 1.63
C SER A 305 -6.75 -23.92 1.39
N LEU A 306 -6.91 -23.13 2.45
CA LEU A 306 -7.09 -21.67 2.37
C LEU A 306 -5.76 -20.88 2.32
N ALA A 307 -4.61 -21.52 2.55
CA ALA A 307 -3.31 -20.85 2.53
C ALA A 307 -3.03 -20.05 1.25
N PRO A 308 -3.32 -20.56 0.02
CA PRO A 308 -3.10 -19.79 -1.21
C PRO A 308 -3.97 -18.53 -1.26
N ILE A 309 -5.24 -18.63 -0.85
CA ILE A 309 -6.18 -17.50 -0.80
C ILE A 309 -5.72 -16.47 0.24
N ALA A 310 -5.30 -16.91 1.42
CA ALA A 310 -4.78 -16.02 2.46
C ALA A 310 -3.52 -15.26 1.99
N MET A 311 -2.62 -15.95 1.27
CA MET A 311 -1.47 -15.30 0.64
C MET A 311 -1.91 -14.29 -0.42
N LEU A 312 -2.81 -14.66 -1.33
CA LEU A 312 -3.34 -13.72 -2.31
C LEU A 312 -3.93 -12.48 -1.65
N PHE A 313 -4.76 -12.67 -0.63
CA PHE A 313 -5.40 -11.59 0.12
C PHE A 313 -4.36 -10.64 0.72
N ALA A 314 -3.34 -11.16 1.41
CA ALA A 314 -2.28 -10.34 2.02
C ALA A 314 -1.50 -9.52 0.98
N PHE A 315 -1.20 -10.11 -0.18
CA PHE A 315 -0.50 -9.43 -1.27
C PHE A 315 -1.36 -8.35 -1.93
N VAL A 316 -2.62 -8.66 -2.22
CA VAL A 316 -3.57 -7.71 -2.82
C VAL A 316 -3.82 -6.54 -1.88
N LEU A 317 -4.04 -6.79 -0.58
CA LEU A 317 -4.19 -5.71 0.42
C LEU A 317 -3.02 -4.73 0.38
N ARG A 318 -1.78 -5.25 0.37
CA ARG A 318 -0.59 -4.40 0.34
C ARG A 318 -0.49 -3.62 -0.96
N LEU A 319 -0.74 -4.25 -2.10
CA LEU A 319 -0.78 -3.56 -3.40
C LEU A 319 -1.86 -2.48 -3.42
N THR A 320 -3.03 -2.73 -2.85
CA THR A 320 -4.11 -1.74 -2.73
C THR A 320 -3.68 -0.58 -1.86
N VAL A 321 -3.07 -0.81 -0.70
CA VAL A 321 -2.60 0.27 0.19
C VAL A 321 -1.48 1.09 -0.47
N VAL A 322 -0.50 0.42 -1.08
CA VAL A 322 0.57 1.10 -1.83
C VAL A 322 -0.03 1.91 -2.98
N SER A 323 -0.96 1.34 -3.72
CA SER A 323 -1.65 2.03 -4.82
C SER A 323 -2.45 3.23 -4.32
N GLN A 324 -3.22 3.08 -3.24
CA GLN A 324 -4.00 4.16 -2.61
C GLN A 324 -3.12 5.32 -2.14
N ARG A 325 -1.95 5.04 -1.54
CA ARG A 325 -1.00 6.08 -1.13
C ARG A 325 -0.28 6.77 -2.29
N THR A 326 -0.46 6.29 -3.52
CA THR A 326 0.22 6.79 -4.74
C THR A 326 -0.75 7.21 -5.86
N VAL A 327 -2.06 7.28 -5.62
CA VAL A 327 -3.06 7.63 -6.65
C VAL A 327 -2.90 9.07 -7.16
N ALA A 328 -2.31 9.96 -6.36
CA ALA A 328 -2.02 11.33 -6.77
C ALA A 328 -0.81 11.39 -7.71
N VAL A 329 -1.07 11.54 -9.02
CA VAL A 329 -0.09 12.15 -9.92
C VAL A 329 -0.22 13.65 -9.72
N THR A 330 0.84 14.27 -9.20
CA THR A 330 0.93 15.73 -9.02
C THR A 330 0.51 16.42 -10.34
N PRO A 331 -0.43 17.39 -10.32
CA PRO A 331 -0.72 18.31 -9.20
C PRO A 331 -1.94 17.98 -8.35
N PHE A 332 -2.59 16.82 -8.47
CA PHE A 332 -3.83 16.54 -7.73
C PHE A 332 -3.60 15.60 -6.53
N THR A 333 -3.76 16.11 -5.30
CA THR A 333 -3.74 15.29 -4.07
C THR A 333 -5.14 14.79 -3.72
N THR A 334 -5.24 13.65 -3.02
CA THR A 334 -6.50 13.11 -2.49
C THR A 334 -6.67 13.53 -1.01
N PRO A 335 -7.88 13.77 -0.47
CA PRO A 335 -8.11 14.37 0.86
C PRO A 335 -7.36 13.73 2.05
N ARG A 336 -6.95 12.45 1.94
CA ARG A 336 -6.20 11.76 3.00
C ARG A 336 -4.73 12.20 3.13
N GLN A 337 -4.19 12.89 2.13
CA GLN A 337 -2.82 13.44 2.17
C GLN A 337 -2.74 14.81 2.85
N GLU A 338 -3.89 15.47 3.10
CA GLU A 338 -3.92 16.78 3.75
C GLU A 338 -3.84 16.66 5.27
N HIS A 339 -4.45 15.65 5.89
CA HIS A 339 -4.43 15.47 7.35
C HIS A 339 -4.49 13.99 7.75
N PRO A 340 -3.39 13.38 8.25
CA PRO A 340 -3.41 12.02 8.79
C PRO A 340 -4.32 11.84 10.03
N GLY A 341 -4.79 12.92 10.65
CA GLY A 341 -5.52 12.89 11.94
C GLY A 341 -7.03 13.23 11.90
N GLU A 342 -7.57 13.77 10.81
CA GLU A 342 -8.91 14.39 10.86
C GLU A 342 -10.05 13.49 10.34
N ALA A 343 -9.74 12.43 9.60
CA ALA A 343 -10.74 11.62 8.89
C ALA A 343 -11.64 10.75 9.78
N ALA A 344 -11.50 10.83 11.10
CA ALA A 344 -12.33 10.10 12.06
C ALA A 344 -13.42 10.95 12.74
N GLN A 345 -13.48 12.27 12.49
CA GLN A 345 -14.43 13.16 13.19
C GLN A 345 -15.55 13.70 12.28
N GLY A 346 -15.37 13.70 10.95
CA GLY A 346 -16.34 14.30 10.02
C GLY A 346 -17.63 13.52 9.79
N GLU A 347 -17.73 12.27 10.28
CA GLU A 347 -18.91 11.42 10.02
C GLU A 347 -19.88 11.34 11.21
N SER A 348 -19.54 11.95 12.35
CA SER A 348 -20.42 11.97 13.53
C SER A 348 -21.29 13.22 13.65
N ASP A 349 -20.91 14.33 13.02
CA ASP A 349 -21.62 15.63 13.18
C ASP A 349 -22.64 15.90 12.06
N ALA A 350 -22.65 15.08 11.00
CA ALA A 350 -23.56 15.25 9.87
C ALA A 350 -24.98 14.71 10.12
N ASP A 351 -25.14 13.74 11.04
CA ASP A 351 -26.45 13.14 11.36
C ASP A 351 -27.21 13.87 12.49
N GLU A 352 -26.57 14.82 13.19
CA GLU A 352 -27.18 15.48 14.37
C GLU A 352 -27.73 16.89 14.07
N GLN A 353 -27.58 17.41 12.86
CA GLN A 353 -28.14 18.72 12.45
C GLN A 353 -29.47 18.65 11.68
N ASP A 354 -29.89 17.47 11.20
CA ASP A 354 -31.13 17.32 10.41
C ASP A 354 -32.37 16.96 11.25
N ALA A 355 -32.23 16.82 12.58
CA ALA A 355 -33.31 16.41 13.48
C ALA A 355 -33.92 17.54 14.33
N SER A 356 -33.44 18.78 14.20
CA SER A 356 -33.92 19.91 15.02
C SER A 356 -34.31 21.12 14.18
N GLY A 357 -35.37 20.99 13.38
CA GLY A 357 -35.93 22.14 12.68
C GLY A 357 -37.15 21.78 11.86
N GLU A 358 -38.30 21.59 12.49
CA GLU A 358 -39.57 22.17 12.01
C GLU A 358 -40.72 21.80 12.96
N SER A 359 -41.21 22.80 13.67
CA SER A 359 -42.51 22.78 14.34
C SER A 359 -43.15 24.15 14.13
N GLU A 360 -44.39 24.10 13.63
CA GLU A 360 -45.47 25.09 13.72
C GLU A 360 -45.42 26.34 12.82
N ASP A 361 -46.30 26.40 11.82
CA ASP A 361 -47.53 27.25 11.79
C ASP A 361 -48.35 26.88 10.52
N GLY A 362 -49.62 26.46 10.55
CA GLY A 362 -50.82 27.33 10.47
C GLY A 362 -50.82 28.21 9.20
N THR A 363 -51.79 28.30 8.28
CA THR A 363 -53.25 28.09 8.29
C THR A 363 -53.77 28.29 6.84
N GLU A 364 -54.92 27.68 6.48
CA GLU A 364 -55.93 28.09 5.45
C GLU A 364 -55.50 28.24 3.96
N SER A 365 -56.33 28.07 2.93
CA SER A 365 -57.67 27.51 2.66
C SER A 365 -57.87 27.60 1.13
N SER A 366 -58.71 26.69 0.60
CA SER A 366 -59.59 26.85 -0.58
C SER A 366 -59.16 26.30 -1.94
N SER A 367 -59.93 25.28 -2.37
CA SER A 367 -60.59 25.07 -3.69
C SER A 367 -59.72 25.13 -4.96
N ASP A 368 -59.81 24.24 -5.94
CA ASP A 368 -61.03 23.82 -6.63
C ASP A 368 -60.76 22.71 -7.68
N SER A 369 -61.75 21.83 -7.78
CA SER A 369 -62.26 20.97 -8.87
C SER A 369 -61.45 20.40 -10.07
N ARG A 370 -61.91 19.17 -10.39
CA ARG A 370 -62.01 18.42 -11.68
C ARG A 370 -60.98 17.30 -11.89
N ASP A 371 -61.35 16.05 -11.66
CA ASP A 371 -62.23 15.19 -12.49
C ASP A 371 -61.57 14.73 -13.80
N ARG A 372 -60.99 13.52 -13.79
CA ARG A 372 -61.43 12.44 -14.69
C ARG A 372 -60.75 11.10 -14.39
N SER A 373 -61.60 10.12 -14.15
CA SER A 373 -61.35 8.67 -14.12
C SER A 373 -61.26 8.06 -15.52
N GLU A 374 -60.83 6.78 -15.53
CA GLU A 374 -60.86 5.75 -16.61
C GLU A 374 -59.64 5.76 -17.57
N VAL A 375 -58.65 4.83 -17.53
CA VAL A 375 -58.63 3.33 -17.65
C VAL A 375 -59.04 2.87 -19.06
N PRO A 376 -58.51 1.77 -19.68
CA PRO A 376 -57.23 1.03 -19.57
C PRO A 376 -56.54 0.73 -20.94
N GLY A 377 -55.33 0.15 -20.89
CA GLY A 377 -55.00 -1.19 -21.45
C GLY A 377 -54.92 -1.45 -22.97
N GLU A 378 -53.89 -2.25 -23.31
CA GLU A 378 -53.59 -2.97 -24.57
C GLU A 378 -53.00 -2.09 -25.70
N GLU A 379 -51.86 -2.38 -26.33
CA GLU A 379 -51.14 -3.65 -26.64
C GLU A 379 -49.62 -3.58 -26.36
#